data_AF-A0A5C7WIZ4-F1
#
_entry.id   AF-A0A5C7WIZ4-F1
#
_cell.length_a   1.000
_cell.length_b   1.000
_cell.length_c   1.000
_cell.angle_alpha   90.00
_cell.angle_beta   90.00
_cell.angle_gamma   90.00
#
_symmetry.space_group_name_H-M   'P 1'
#
loop_
_entity.id
_entity.type
_entity.pdbx_description
1 polymer ?
#
loop_
_entity_poly.entity_id
_entity_poly.type
_entity_poly.pdbx_seq_one_letter_code
_entity_poly.pdbx_strand_id
1 'polypeptide(L)'
;KQLATDEVNVCTVEDPIEMIEPAFNQMQVTQNIGLGFAEGIRTLMRQDPDIIMVGEIRDQETADMAIQAALTGHLVLSTLHTNDAPSAVTRLLDLGVPAYLIHSSLLGIMAQRLVRTLCPHCKTEDQISDEQWASVTQPFKAKKPAKTMKAVGCKECRQTGYRGRTGIYEMLTLTPALRKLITPETDLLQLRQAATKAGMQPLMLNGAEKIAAGLTTVEEVLKVAPPIEMD
;
A
#
# COMPACT_ATOMS: atom_id res chain seq x y z
N LYS A 1 15.60 -8.13 -7.06
CA LYS A 1 16.97 -7.58 -7.03
C LYS A 1 17.18 -6.64 -8.22
N GLN A 2 16.44 -5.53 -8.27
CA GLN A 2 16.58 -4.52 -9.33
C GLN A 2 17.03 -3.16 -8.78
N LEU A 3 16.92 -2.94 -7.46
CA LEU A 3 17.31 -1.69 -6.81
C LEU A 3 18.66 -1.81 -6.09
N ALA A 4 18.83 -2.82 -5.23
CA ALA A 4 20.11 -3.09 -4.58
C ALA A 4 21.05 -3.84 -5.53
N THR A 5 21.96 -3.07 -6.13
CA THR A 5 23.10 -3.52 -6.92
C THR A 5 24.38 -3.03 -6.24
N ASP A 6 25.55 -3.52 -6.67
CA ASP A 6 26.84 -3.09 -6.08
C ASP A 6 27.12 -1.58 -6.29
N GLU A 7 26.40 -0.94 -7.21
CA GLU A 7 26.51 0.49 -7.53
C GLU A 7 25.49 1.35 -6.76
N VAL A 8 24.55 0.75 -6.03
CA VAL A 8 23.46 1.44 -5.34
C VAL A 8 23.52 1.15 -3.86
N ASN A 9 23.85 2.17 -3.07
CA ASN A 9 23.89 2.07 -1.62
C ASN A 9 22.47 2.15 -1.03
N VAL A 10 21.97 1.00 -0.59
CA VAL A 10 20.66 0.87 0.05
C VAL A 10 20.81 0.82 1.57
N CYS A 11 20.26 1.83 2.25
CA CYS A 11 20.26 1.92 3.70
C CYS A 11 18.85 1.79 4.27
N THR A 12 18.69 1.15 5.42
CA THR A 12 17.38 0.98 6.07
C THR A 12 17.41 1.41 7.54
N VAL A 13 16.28 1.93 8.03
CA VAL A 13 16.02 2.15 9.46
C VAL A 13 14.77 1.38 9.84
N GLU A 14 14.86 0.39 10.73
CA GLU A 14 13.81 -0.59 11.01
C GLU A 14 13.57 -0.78 12.51
N ASP A 15 12.36 -1.19 12.91
CA ASP A 15 11.98 -1.45 14.30
C ASP A 15 11.04 -2.68 14.42
N PRO A 16 11.57 -3.91 14.59
CA PRO A 16 12.97 -4.33 14.46
C PRO A 16 13.35 -4.68 13.00
N ILE A 17 14.59 -5.12 12.78
CA ILE A 17 14.98 -5.74 11.50
C ILE A 17 14.35 -7.14 11.41
N GLU A 18 13.48 -7.34 10.42
CA GLU A 18 12.73 -8.60 10.23
C GLU A 18 13.54 -9.67 9.49
N MET A 19 14.40 -9.24 8.56
CA MET A 19 15.24 -10.13 7.77
C MET A 19 16.58 -9.45 7.48
N ILE A 20 17.67 -10.18 7.71
CA ILE A 20 19.02 -9.73 7.39
C ILE A 20 19.26 -9.92 5.90
N GLU A 21 19.50 -8.83 5.18
CA GLU A 21 19.88 -8.80 3.77
C GLU A 21 21.30 -8.23 3.63
N PRO A 22 22.30 -9.06 3.27
CA PRO A 22 23.69 -8.62 3.15
C PRO A 22 23.94 -7.47 2.18
N ALA A 23 23.05 -7.24 1.22
CA ALA A 23 23.17 -6.13 0.27
C ALA A 23 22.75 -4.77 0.85
N PHE A 24 22.16 -4.72 2.05
CA PHE A 24 21.64 -3.49 2.65
C PHE A 24 22.49 -3.07 3.86
N ASN A 25 22.63 -1.76 4.06
CA ASN A 25 23.12 -1.19 5.31
C ASN A 25 21.94 -0.98 6.27
N GLN A 26 21.64 -2.00 7.09
CA GLN A 26 20.46 -2.01 7.94
C GLN A 26 20.75 -1.49 9.35
N MET A 27 19.97 -0.49 9.78
CA MET A 27 20.02 0.08 11.12
C MET A 27 18.74 -0.25 11.88
N GLN A 28 18.88 -0.77 13.09
CA GLN A 28 17.75 -1.00 13.98
C GLN A 28 17.56 0.17 14.94
N VAL A 29 16.31 0.63 15.08
CA VAL A 29 15.90 1.59 16.11
C VAL A 29 16.23 1.02 17.49
N THR A 30 16.82 1.86 18.35
CA THR A 30 17.15 1.48 19.72
C THR A 30 16.74 2.62 20.66
N GLN A 31 15.48 2.58 21.11
CA GLN A 31 14.91 3.66 21.92
C GLN A 31 15.66 3.91 23.23
N ASN A 32 16.22 2.85 23.84
CA ASN A 32 16.95 2.95 25.12
C ASN A 32 18.19 3.86 25.07
N ILE A 33 18.75 4.09 23.88
CA ILE A 33 19.91 4.98 23.68
C ILE A 33 19.55 6.24 22.88
N GLY A 34 18.25 6.49 22.66
CA GLY A 34 17.77 7.64 21.89
C GLY A 34 17.99 7.54 20.37
N LEU A 35 18.23 6.34 19.84
CA LEU A 35 18.35 6.13 18.38
C LEU A 35 16.97 5.82 17.79
N GLY A 36 16.21 6.86 17.45
CA GLY A 36 14.90 6.80 16.79
C GLY A 36 14.99 6.77 15.26
N PHE A 37 13.83 6.81 14.59
CA PHE A 37 13.78 6.86 13.12
C PHE A 37 14.40 8.14 12.56
N ALA A 38 14.06 9.32 13.11
CA ALA A 38 14.60 10.59 12.67
C ALA A 38 16.14 10.66 12.80
N GLU A 39 16.68 10.21 13.93
CA GLU A 39 18.13 10.10 14.18
C GLU A 39 18.79 9.11 13.21
N GLY A 40 18.13 7.98 12.95
CA GLY A 40 18.58 6.97 12.00
C GLY A 40 18.71 7.55 10.60
N ILE A 41 17.67 8.21 10.08
CA ILE A 41 17.68 8.86 8.76
C ILE A 41 18.82 9.88 8.69
N ARG A 42 18.95 10.75 9.71
CA ARG A 42 19.99 11.78 9.79
C ARG A 42 21.40 11.21 9.78
N THR A 43 21.58 10.02 10.36
CA THR A 43 22.86 9.30 10.36
C THR A 43 23.14 8.70 9.00
N LEU A 44 22.14 8.05 8.39
CA LEU A 44 22.27 7.43 7.07
C LEU A 44 22.54 8.44 5.96
N MET A 45 21.99 9.66 6.03
CA MET A 45 22.30 10.73 5.06
C MET A 45 23.79 11.11 5.02
N ARG A 46 24.60 10.70 6.00
CA ARG A 46 26.07 10.88 6.00
C ARG A 46 26.84 9.63 5.57
N GLN A 47 26.13 8.60 5.11
CA GLN A 47 26.69 7.34 4.62
C GLN A 47 26.67 7.24 3.10
N ASP A 48 26.50 8.36 2.39
CA ASP A 48 26.38 8.41 0.92
C ASP A 48 25.31 7.44 0.37
N PRO A 49 24.06 7.47 0.88
CA PRO A 49 23.03 6.55 0.43
C PRO A 49 22.48 6.97 -0.94
N ASP A 50 22.01 6.00 -1.73
CA ASP A 50 21.18 6.27 -2.92
C ASP A 50 19.69 6.08 -2.59
N ILE A 51 19.40 5.04 -1.80
CA ILE A 51 18.06 4.65 -1.39
C ILE A 51 18.00 4.55 0.13
N ILE A 52 17.00 5.18 0.74
CA ILE A 52 16.73 5.09 2.17
C ILE A 52 15.36 4.44 2.37
N MET A 53 15.31 3.31 3.06
CA MET A 53 14.07 2.71 3.54
C MET A 53 13.85 3.07 5.01
N VAL A 54 12.72 3.70 5.31
CA VAL A 54 12.28 4.00 6.67
C VAL A 54 11.15 3.03 6.98
N GLY A 55 11.30 2.22 8.04
CA GLY A 55 10.34 1.17 8.38
C GLY A 55 8.92 1.69 8.42
N GLU A 56 8.71 2.86 9.03
CA GLU A 56 7.44 3.56 9.04
C GLU A 56 7.57 5.04 9.43
N ILE A 57 6.57 5.83 9.07
CA ILE A 57 6.40 7.21 9.53
C ILE A 57 5.24 7.26 10.54
N ARG A 58 5.57 7.44 11.83
CA ARG A 58 4.60 7.52 12.93
C ARG A 58 4.33 8.95 13.40
N ASP A 59 5.31 9.83 13.27
CA ASP A 59 5.33 11.18 13.81
C ASP A 59 5.83 12.21 12.79
N GLN A 60 5.65 13.49 13.14
CA GLN A 60 6.04 14.62 12.30
C GLN A 60 7.55 14.66 12.05
N GLU A 61 8.35 14.40 13.08
CA GLU A 61 9.81 14.50 12.98
C GLU A 61 10.37 13.50 11.97
N THR A 62 9.90 12.25 12.02
CA THR A 62 10.28 11.21 11.07
C THR A 62 9.81 11.56 9.65
N ALA A 63 8.58 12.08 9.51
CA ALA A 63 8.05 12.53 8.23
C ALA A 63 8.92 13.64 7.61
N ASP A 64 9.27 14.64 8.41
CA ASP A 64 10.10 15.76 7.98
C ASP A 64 11.49 15.28 7.54
N MET A 65 12.14 14.39 8.29
CA MET A 65 13.44 13.83 7.90
C MET A 65 13.36 12.99 6.62
N ALA A 66 12.33 12.16 6.46
CA ALA A 66 12.13 11.38 5.23
C ALA A 66 11.93 12.28 4.01
N ILE A 67 11.18 13.37 4.16
CA ILE A 67 10.95 14.34 3.08
C ILE A 67 12.21 15.13 2.75
N GLN A 68 12.98 15.56 3.75
CA GLN A 68 14.27 16.22 3.52
C GLN A 68 15.26 15.31 2.79
N ALA A 69 15.32 14.02 3.15
CA ALA A 69 16.10 13.03 2.42
C ALA A 69 15.64 12.93 0.95
N ALA A 70 14.33 12.85 0.70
CA ALA A 70 13.79 12.79 -0.66
C ALA A 70 14.12 14.06 -1.48
N LEU A 71 14.00 15.25 -0.89
CA LEU A 71 14.29 16.53 -1.56
C LEU A 71 15.77 16.76 -1.84
N THR A 72 16.65 16.07 -1.13
CA THR A 72 18.10 16.11 -1.37
C THR A 72 18.56 15.11 -2.44
N GLY A 73 17.62 14.39 -3.08
CA GLY A 73 17.89 13.54 -4.24
C GLY A 73 17.86 12.04 -3.97
N HIS A 74 17.59 11.62 -2.74
CA HIS A 74 17.52 10.21 -2.37
C HIS A 74 16.17 9.61 -2.75
N LEU A 75 16.15 8.34 -3.17
CA LEU A 75 14.90 7.59 -3.25
C LEU A 75 14.51 7.13 -1.84
N VAL A 76 13.39 7.63 -1.32
CA VAL A 76 12.90 7.26 0.00
C VAL A 76 11.71 6.32 -0.10
N LEU A 77 11.79 5.17 0.57
CA LEU A 77 10.70 4.21 0.72
C LEU A 77 10.26 4.22 2.18
N SER A 78 8.96 4.30 2.43
CA SER A 78 8.45 4.24 3.80
C SER A 78 7.05 3.64 3.84
N THR A 79 6.62 3.23 5.03
CA THR A 79 5.24 2.79 5.27
C THR A 79 4.46 3.78 6.12
N LEU A 80 3.16 3.83 5.89
CA LEU A 80 2.17 4.53 6.71
C LEU A 80 0.99 3.60 6.94
N HIS A 81 0.33 3.74 8.08
CA HIS A 81 -0.90 3.01 8.37
C HIS A 81 -2.13 3.79 7.91
N THR A 82 -2.61 3.46 6.71
CA THR A 82 -3.85 4.03 6.15
C THR A 82 -4.78 2.96 5.58
N ASN A 83 -6.03 3.36 5.31
CA ASN A 83 -7.05 2.48 4.76
C ASN A 83 -6.89 2.27 3.25
N ASP A 84 -6.45 3.31 2.55
CA ASP A 84 -6.26 3.37 1.11
C ASP A 84 -5.09 4.31 0.77
N ALA A 85 -4.76 4.44 -0.52
CA ALA A 85 -3.63 5.24 -0.99
C ALA A 85 -3.90 6.75 -0.90
N PRO A 86 -5.08 7.29 -1.32
CA PRO A 86 -5.38 8.71 -1.13
C PRO A 86 -5.31 9.18 0.32
N SER A 87 -5.74 8.37 1.29
CA SER A 87 -5.73 8.72 2.72
C SER A 87 -4.31 8.87 3.29
N ALA A 88 -3.27 8.39 2.61
CA ALA A 88 -1.88 8.65 3.02
C ALA A 88 -1.46 10.10 2.75
N VAL A 89 -2.06 10.79 1.78
CA VAL A 89 -1.85 12.24 1.60
C VAL A 89 -2.40 13.00 2.80
N THR A 90 -3.64 12.74 3.19
CA THR A 90 -4.25 13.39 4.36
C THR A 90 -3.53 13.02 5.65
N ARG A 91 -3.09 11.76 5.81
CA ARG A 91 -2.31 11.35 6.99
C ARG A 91 -1.00 12.13 7.12
N LEU A 92 -0.30 12.41 6.02
CA LEU A 92 0.90 13.25 6.04
C LEU A 92 0.56 14.70 6.43
N LEU A 93 -0.53 15.25 5.92
CA LEU A 93 -1.03 16.58 6.32
C LEU A 93 -1.37 16.63 7.82
N ASP A 94 -2.04 15.59 8.34
CA ASP A 94 -2.42 15.46 9.76
C ASP A 94 -1.20 15.33 10.68
N LEU A 95 -0.11 14.74 10.19
CA LEU A 95 1.18 14.73 10.89
C LEU A 95 1.84 16.11 10.92
N GLY A 96 1.32 17.09 10.17
CA GLY A 96 1.85 18.45 10.12
C GLY A 96 2.84 18.67 8.98
N VAL A 97 2.94 17.74 8.01
CA VAL A 97 3.76 17.95 6.81
C VAL A 97 3.09 19.02 5.93
N PRO A 98 3.77 20.12 5.59
CA PRO A 98 3.25 21.11 4.66
C PRO A 98 2.92 20.52 3.28
N ALA A 99 1.74 20.86 2.75
CA ALA A 99 1.26 20.38 1.45
C ALA A 99 2.27 20.58 0.30
N TYR A 100 3.00 21.70 0.29
CA TYR A 100 3.99 22.00 -0.75
C TYR A 100 5.19 21.04 -0.74
N LEU A 101 5.52 20.44 0.42
CA LEU A 101 6.56 19.42 0.54
C LEU A 101 6.07 18.08 0.02
N ILE A 102 4.83 17.69 0.34
CA ILE A 102 4.22 16.47 -0.24
C ILE A 102 4.16 16.62 -1.76
N HIS A 103 3.73 17.78 -2.24
CA HIS A 103 3.68 18.12 -3.66
C HIS A 103 5.04 17.94 -4.35
N SER A 104 6.16 18.30 -3.71
CA SER A 104 7.48 18.26 -4.33
C SER A 104 8.19 16.91 -4.19
N SER A 105 8.00 16.19 -3.08
CA SER A 105 8.76 14.96 -2.78
C SER A 105 8.02 13.65 -3.12
N LEU A 106 6.69 13.61 -3.03
CA LEU A 106 5.95 12.36 -3.15
C LEU A 106 5.80 11.92 -4.61
N LEU A 107 6.33 10.72 -4.92
CA LEU A 107 6.24 10.12 -6.26
C LEU A 107 4.95 9.32 -6.45
N GLY A 108 4.58 8.53 -5.45
CA GLY A 108 3.37 7.73 -5.46
C GLY A 108 3.18 6.97 -4.15
N ILE A 109 2.00 6.38 -3.99
CA ILE A 109 1.58 5.63 -2.81
C ILE A 109 1.00 4.30 -3.28
N MET A 110 1.43 3.21 -2.66
CA MET A 110 0.82 1.90 -2.80
C MET A 110 0.05 1.57 -1.51
N ALA A 111 -1.25 1.35 -1.63
CA ALA A 111 -2.01 0.67 -0.60
C ALA A 111 -2.15 -0.81 -0.94
N GLN A 112 -2.05 -1.67 0.09
CA GLN A 112 -2.18 -3.11 -0.08
C GLN A 112 -3.00 -3.75 1.03
N ARG A 113 -3.70 -4.84 0.67
CA ARG A 113 -4.34 -5.77 1.60
C ARG A 113 -4.07 -7.20 1.15
N LEU A 114 -4.10 -8.14 2.10
CA LEU A 114 -3.95 -9.57 1.81
C LEU A 114 -5.30 -10.26 1.95
N VAL A 115 -5.75 -10.91 0.87
CA VAL A 115 -6.92 -11.79 0.89
C VAL A 115 -6.46 -13.25 0.90
N ARG A 116 -7.21 -14.13 1.56
CA ARG A 116 -6.92 -15.56 1.50
C ARG A 116 -7.22 -16.11 0.10
N THR A 117 -6.41 -17.04 -0.36
CA THR A 117 -6.63 -17.71 -1.65
C THR A 117 -7.40 -19.00 -1.46
N LEU A 118 -8.36 -19.26 -2.34
CA LEU A 118 -9.15 -20.50 -2.34
C LEU A 118 -8.24 -21.71 -2.46
N CYS A 119 -8.54 -22.75 -1.69
CA CYS A 119 -7.76 -23.97 -1.70
C CYS A 119 -7.86 -24.65 -3.08
N PRO A 120 -6.72 -24.95 -3.75
CA PRO A 120 -6.74 -25.54 -5.09
C PRO A 120 -7.30 -26.97 -5.10
N HIS A 121 -7.32 -27.65 -3.95
CA HIS A 121 -7.77 -29.05 -3.83
C HIS A 121 -9.27 -29.21 -3.64
N CYS A 122 -9.96 -28.20 -3.12
CA CYS A 122 -11.39 -28.32 -2.77
C CYS A 122 -12.27 -27.18 -3.28
N LYS A 123 -11.73 -26.16 -3.96
CA LYS A 123 -12.57 -25.13 -4.54
C LYS A 123 -13.49 -25.73 -5.60
N THR A 124 -14.74 -25.30 -5.63
CA THR A 124 -15.74 -25.75 -6.62
C THR A 124 -16.33 -24.56 -7.35
N GLU A 125 -16.87 -24.80 -8.55
CA GLU A 125 -17.62 -23.78 -9.28
C GLU A 125 -18.81 -23.28 -8.44
N ASP A 126 -19.09 -21.99 -8.57
CA ASP A 126 -20.21 -21.31 -7.94
C ASP A 126 -20.69 -20.16 -8.84
N GLN A 127 -21.77 -19.51 -8.43
CA GLN A 127 -22.26 -18.29 -9.06
C GLN A 127 -22.56 -17.27 -7.98
N ILE A 128 -22.09 -16.03 -8.18
CA ILE A 128 -22.44 -14.90 -7.32
C ILE A 128 -23.64 -14.14 -7.86
N SER A 129 -24.46 -13.62 -6.95
CA SER A 129 -25.58 -12.75 -7.31
C SER A 129 -25.09 -11.42 -7.89
N ASP A 130 -25.98 -10.70 -8.59
CA ASP A 130 -25.66 -9.35 -9.08
C ASP A 130 -25.40 -8.37 -7.94
N GLU A 131 -26.07 -8.55 -6.79
CA GLU A 131 -25.85 -7.76 -5.58
C GLU A 131 -24.46 -8.00 -4.98
N GLN A 132 -24.03 -9.27 -4.88
CA GLN A 132 -22.69 -9.61 -4.40
C GLN A 132 -21.61 -9.04 -5.33
N TRP A 133 -21.81 -9.11 -6.65
CA TRP A 133 -20.88 -8.51 -7.59
C TRP A 133 -20.84 -6.98 -7.47
N ALA A 134 -22.01 -6.34 -7.39
CA ALA A 134 -22.13 -4.90 -7.23
C ALA A 134 -21.42 -4.40 -5.95
N SER A 135 -21.46 -5.16 -4.86
CA SER A 135 -20.82 -4.79 -3.59
C SER A 135 -19.30 -4.58 -3.66
N VAL A 136 -18.62 -5.18 -4.65
CA VAL A 136 -17.17 -5.05 -4.86
C VAL A 136 -16.80 -4.27 -6.12
N THR A 137 -17.77 -3.93 -6.97
CA THR A 137 -17.50 -3.23 -8.23
C THR A 137 -18.12 -1.85 -8.36
N GLN A 138 -19.21 -1.55 -7.65
CA GLN A 138 -19.84 -0.23 -7.76
C GLN A 138 -18.92 0.88 -7.23
N PRO A 139 -18.98 2.08 -7.85
CA PRO A 139 -19.88 2.48 -8.94
C PRO A 139 -19.34 2.14 -10.34
N PHE A 140 -18.25 1.37 -10.46
CA PHE A 140 -17.66 1.00 -11.73
C PHE A 140 -18.46 -0.08 -12.45
N LYS A 141 -18.49 0.04 -13.79
CA LYS A 141 -19.06 -0.99 -14.65
C LYS A 141 -18.02 -2.08 -14.91
N ALA A 142 -18.10 -3.16 -14.16
CA ALA A 142 -17.30 -4.37 -14.38
C ALA A 142 -18.20 -5.53 -14.83
N LYS A 143 -17.76 -6.26 -15.86
CA LYS A 143 -18.51 -7.42 -16.37
C LYS A 143 -18.47 -8.54 -15.33
N LYS A 144 -19.65 -8.97 -14.86
CA LYS A 144 -19.77 -10.11 -13.94
C LYS A 144 -19.21 -11.38 -14.60
N PRO A 145 -18.37 -12.16 -13.91
CA PRO A 145 -17.92 -13.46 -14.42
C PRO A 145 -19.10 -14.45 -14.51
N ALA A 146 -19.09 -15.30 -15.53
CA ALA A 146 -20.14 -16.31 -15.72
C ALA A 146 -20.09 -17.42 -14.65
N LYS A 147 -18.90 -17.66 -14.09
CA LYS A 147 -18.64 -18.62 -13.02
C LYS A 147 -17.64 -18.01 -12.05
N THR A 148 -17.83 -18.27 -10.76
CA THR A 148 -16.88 -17.98 -9.70
C THR A 148 -16.49 -19.29 -9.01
N MET A 149 -15.65 -19.20 -7.98
CA MET A 149 -15.26 -20.34 -7.18
C MET A 149 -15.63 -20.08 -5.72
N LYS A 150 -16.03 -21.12 -4.99
CA LYS A 150 -16.32 -21.04 -3.55
C LYS A 150 -15.40 -21.93 -2.72
N ALA A 151 -15.32 -21.58 -1.44
CA ALA A 151 -14.62 -22.34 -0.41
C ALA A 151 -15.48 -23.53 0.06
N VAL A 152 -14.92 -24.74 0.06
CA VAL A 152 -15.60 -25.96 0.55
C VAL A 152 -14.98 -26.46 1.86
N GLY A 153 -13.66 -26.65 1.88
CA GLY A 153 -12.95 -27.26 2.99
C GLY A 153 -12.50 -28.68 2.68
N CYS A 154 -11.25 -28.99 3.02
CA CYS A 154 -10.68 -30.32 2.94
C CYS A 154 -9.51 -30.46 3.91
N LYS A 155 -8.90 -31.63 3.98
CA LYS A 155 -7.73 -31.90 4.84
C LYS A 155 -6.54 -30.98 4.51
N GLU A 156 -6.30 -30.69 3.23
CA GLU A 156 -5.17 -29.86 2.77
C GLU A 156 -5.24 -28.40 3.25
N CYS A 157 -6.45 -27.87 3.42
CA CYS A 157 -6.68 -26.52 3.94
C CYS A 157 -7.18 -26.52 5.39
N ARG A 158 -7.09 -27.66 6.09
CA ARG A 158 -7.58 -27.83 7.47
C ARG A 158 -9.03 -27.38 7.64
N GLN A 159 -9.88 -27.76 6.70
CA GLN A 159 -11.31 -27.43 6.63
C GLN A 159 -11.65 -25.94 6.54
N THR A 160 -10.69 -25.06 6.22
CA THR A 160 -10.97 -23.63 6.08
C THR A 160 -11.52 -23.25 4.70
N GLY A 161 -11.24 -24.06 3.68
CA GLY A 161 -11.50 -23.74 2.27
C GLY A 161 -10.47 -22.80 1.62
N TYR A 162 -9.46 -22.35 2.38
CA TYR A 162 -8.43 -21.43 1.89
C TYR A 162 -7.01 -21.96 2.15
N ARG A 163 -6.07 -21.67 1.25
CA ARG A 163 -4.66 -22.03 1.41
C ARG A 163 -3.80 -20.99 0.70
N GLY A 164 -3.05 -20.22 1.48
CA GLY A 164 -2.23 -19.10 0.99
C GLY A 164 -2.96 -17.75 1.04
N ARG A 165 -2.27 -16.72 0.57
CA ARG A 165 -2.78 -15.34 0.46
C ARG A 165 -2.27 -14.73 -0.83
N THR A 166 -3.01 -13.77 -1.38
CA THR A 166 -2.58 -12.91 -2.48
C THR A 166 -2.82 -11.45 -2.08
N GLY A 167 -1.99 -10.55 -2.60
CA GLY A 167 -2.22 -9.13 -2.48
C GLY A 167 -3.33 -8.66 -3.39
N ILE A 168 -4.07 -7.68 -2.90
CA ILE A 168 -4.83 -6.71 -3.70
C ILE A 168 -4.18 -5.34 -3.50
N TYR A 169 -4.06 -4.59 -4.59
CA TYR A 169 -3.22 -3.40 -4.64
C TYR A 169 -3.99 -2.22 -5.22
N GLU A 170 -3.69 -1.04 -4.69
CA GLU A 170 -4.15 0.24 -5.19
C GLU A 170 -2.93 1.15 -5.30
N MET A 171 -2.71 1.69 -6.49
CA MET A 171 -1.50 2.45 -6.83
C MET A 171 -1.86 3.88 -7.24
N LEU A 172 -1.54 4.83 -6.36
CA LEU A 172 -1.71 6.26 -6.59
C LEU A 172 -0.39 6.86 -7.08
N THR A 173 -0.28 7.12 -8.37
CA THR A 173 0.88 7.82 -8.95
C THR A 173 0.60 9.33 -9.00
N LEU A 174 1.49 10.16 -8.44
CA LEU A 174 1.25 11.60 -8.33
C LEU A 174 1.56 12.34 -9.64
N THR A 175 0.56 12.37 -10.52
CA THR A 175 0.58 13.17 -11.75
C THR A 175 0.53 14.68 -11.43
N PRO A 176 0.97 15.57 -12.35
CA PRO A 176 0.87 17.01 -12.16
C PRO A 176 -0.56 17.53 -11.87
N ALA A 177 -1.59 16.83 -12.36
CA ALA A 177 -2.98 17.20 -12.08
C ALA A 177 -3.38 16.85 -10.64
N LEU A 178 -2.99 15.67 -10.14
CA LEU A 178 -3.28 15.24 -8.78
C LEU A 178 -2.52 16.06 -7.74
N ARG A 179 -1.27 16.41 -8.05
CA ARG A 179 -0.44 17.27 -7.22
C ARG A 179 -1.12 18.61 -6.89
N LYS A 180 -1.87 19.19 -7.82
CA LYS A 180 -2.62 20.45 -7.60
C LYS A 180 -3.78 20.32 -6.61
N LEU A 181 -4.27 19.11 -6.37
CA LEU A 181 -5.33 18.85 -5.40
C LEU A 181 -4.78 18.70 -3.98
N ILE A 182 -3.45 18.65 -3.81
CA ILE A 182 -2.80 18.52 -2.51
C ILE A 182 -2.58 19.93 -1.93
N THR A 183 -3.50 20.34 -1.08
CA THR A 183 -3.50 21.61 -0.34
C THR A 183 -3.66 21.35 1.17
N PRO A 184 -3.47 22.35 2.06
CA PRO A 184 -3.75 22.16 3.49
C PRO A 184 -5.19 21.69 3.77
N GLU A 185 -6.14 22.11 2.94
CA GLU A 185 -7.56 21.72 2.99
C GLU A 185 -7.92 20.66 1.93
N THR A 186 -7.01 19.71 1.65
CA THR A 186 -7.22 18.67 0.62
C THR A 186 -8.55 17.94 0.85
N ASP A 187 -9.43 17.97 -0.15
CA ASP A 187 -10.63 17.14 -0.18
C ASP A 187 -10.27 15.72 -0.64
N LEU A 188 -10.35 14.77 0.30
CA LEU A 188 -10.03 13.36 0.05
C LEU A 188 -10.92 12.75 -1.04
N LEU A 189 -12.20 13.10 -1.08
CA LEU A 189 -13.15 12.58 -2.06
C LEU A 189 -12.77 13.07 -3.46
N GLN A 190 -12.49 14.36 -3.59
CA GLN A 190 -12.06 14.96 -4.84
C GLN A 190 -10.74 14.33 -5.35
N LEU A 191 -9.77 14.15 -4.45
CA LEU A 191 -8.50 13.51 -4.78
C LEU A 191 -8.71 12.07 -5.26
N ARG A 192 -9.52 11.27 -4.55
CA ARG A 192 -9.83 9.88 -4.90
C ARG A 192 -10.53 9.77 -6.25
N GLN A 193 -11.52 10.61 -6.51
CA GLN A 193 -12.21 10.66 -7.81
C GLN A 193 -11.24 11.03 -8.95
N ALA A 194 -10.38 12.02 -8.74
CA ALA A 194 -9.40 12.44 -9.73
C ALA A 194 -8.35 11.34 -10.00
N ALA A 195 -7.86 10.68 -8.95
CA ALA A 195 -6.90 9.59 -9.05
C ALA A 195 -7.49 8.41 -9.81
N THR A 196 -8.74 8.06 -9.50
CA THR A 196 -9.50 7.02 -10.20
C THR A 196 -9.65 7.34 -11.69
N LYS A 197 -10.02 8.58 -12.04
CA LYS A 197 -10.10 9.04 -13.43
C LYS A 197 -8.74 9.00 -14.14
N ALA A 198 -7.65 9.17 -13.39
CA ALA A 198 -6.27 9.08 -13.88
C ALA A 198 -5.76 7.63 -13.99
N GLY A 199 -6.60 6.62 -13.72
CA GLY A 199 -6.26 5.20 -13.88
C GLY A 199 -5.88 4.47 -12.59
N MET A 200 -5.97 5.12 -11.43
CA MET A 200 -5.88 4.40 -10.14
C MET A 200 -7.05 3.43 -10.01
N GLN A 201 -6.74 2.17 -9.70
CA GLN A 201 -7.73 1.14 -9.47
C GLN A 201 -7.91 0.91 -7.96
N PRO A 202 -9.13 1.05 -7.42
CA PRO A 202 -9.39 0.79 -6.01
C PRO A 202 -9.13 -0.65 -5.59
N LEU A 203 -8.78 -0.85 -4.31
CA LEU A 203 -8.54 -2.18 -3.73
C LEU A 203 -9.68 -3.18 -4.01
N MET A 204 -10.92 -2.74 -3.85
CA MET A 204 -12.12 -3.54 -4.14
C MET A 204 -12.17 -4.04 -5.59
N LEU A 205 -11.86 -3.16 -6.56
CA LEU A 205 -11.84 -3.56 -7.97
C LEU A 205 -10.72 -4.55 -8.28
N ASN A 206 -9.53 -4.37 -7.72
CA ASN A 206 -8.48 -5.37 -7.87
C ASN A 206 -8.88 -6.70 -7.20
N GLY A 207 -9.60 -6.66 -6.08
CA GLY A 207 -10.25 -7.83 -5.48
C GLY A 207 -11.26 -8.50 -6.41
N ALA A 208 -12.11 -7.73 -7.08
CA ALA A 208 -13.09 -8.23 -8.06
C ALA A 208 -12.42 -8.99 -9.21
N GLU A 209 -11.25 -8.55 -9.68
CA GLU A 209 -10.45 -9.29 -10.66
C GLU A 209 -9.96 -10.64 -10.12
N LYS A 210 -9.52 -10.69 -8.86
CA LYS A 210 -9.12 -11.96 -8.21
C LYS A 210 -10.31 -12.92 -8.04
N ILE A 211 -11.51 -12.39 -7.79
CA ILE A 211 -12.76 -13.18 -7.72
C ILE A 211 -13.08 -13.74 -9.11
N ALA A 212 -13.02 -12.90 -10.16
CA ALA A 212 -13.27 -13.31 -11.54
C ALA A 212 -12.25 -14.36 -12.02
N ALA A 213 -11.01 -14.32 -11.51
CA ALA A 213 -9.99 -15.34 -11.75
C ALA A 213 -10.15 -16.62 -10.90
N GLY A 214 -11.18 -16.70 -10.02
CA GLY A 214 -11.42 -17.86 -9.17
C GLY A 214 -10.33 -18.10 -8.11
N LEU A 215 -9.68 -17.02 -7.66
CA LEU A 215 -8.59 -17.03 -6.66
C LEU A 215 -9.08 -16.75 -5.24
N THR A 216 -10.12 -15.95 -5.07
CA THR A 216 -10.70 -15.58 -3.78
C THR A 216 -12.22 -15.44 -3.91
N THR A 217 -12.90 -15.08 -2.83
CA THR A 217 -14.36 -14.88 -2.78
C THR A 217 -14.74 -13.43 -2.47
N VAL A 218 -16.01 -13.09 -2.67
CA VAL A 218 -16.56 -11.77 -2.34
C VAL A 218 -16.40 -11.47 -0.85
N GLU A 219 -16.67 -12.45 0.00
CA GLU A 219 -16.58 -12.32 1.46
C GLU A 219 -15.16 -11.97 1.91
N GLU A 220 -14.14 -12.55 1.27
CA GLU A 220 -12.74 -12.24 1.60
C GLU A 220 -12.35 -10.82 1.21
N VAL A 221 -12.82 -10.33 0.07
CA VAL A 221 -12.53 -8.97 -0.38
C VAL A 221 -13.22 -7.95 0.52
N LEU A 222 -14.52 -8.12 0.78
CA LEU A 222 -15.29 -7.24 1.66
C LEU A 222 -14.75 -7.18 3.10
N LYS A 223 -14.10 -8.24 3.57
CA LYS A 223 -13.53 -8.30 4.91
C LYS A 223 -12.31 -7.39 5.10
N VAL A 224 -11.54 -7.12 4.03
CA VAL A 224 -10.22 -6.47 4.16
C VAL A 224 -10.09 -5.15 3.39
N ALA A 225 -10.89 -4.95 2.34
CA ALA A 225 -10.86 -3.74 1.53
C ALA A 225 -11.95 -2.76 1.99
N PRO A 226 -11.63 -1.45 2.10
CA PRO A 226 -12.64 -0.44 2.36
C PRO A 226 -13.62 -0.34 1.18
N PRO A 227 -14.88 0.07 1.42
CA PRO A 227 -15.83 0.31 0.35
C PRO A 227 -15.32 1.39 -0.59
N ILE A 228 -15.78 1.34 -1.85
CA ILE A 228 -15.45 2.36 -2.84
C ILE A 228 -16.31 3.59 -2.54
N GLU A 229 -15.71 4.57 -1.88
CA GLU A 229 -16.34 5.87 -1.61
C GLU A 229 -16.11 6.82 -2.79
N MET A 230 -17.17 7.09 -3.55
CA MET A 230 -17.12 8.02 -4.68
C MET A 230 -18.14 9.16 -4.61
N ASP A 231 -19.01 9.17 -3.59
CA ASP A 231 -20.04 10.19 -3.35
C ASP A 231 -20.09 10.55 -1.86
#